data_AF-Q54FD8-F1
#
_entry.id   AF-Q54FD8-F1
#
_cell.length_a   1.000
_cell.length_b   1.000
_cell.length_c   1.000
_cell.angle_alpha   90.00
_cell.angle_beta   90.00
_cell.angle_gamma   90.00
#
_symmetry.space_group_name_H-M   'P 1'
#
loop_
_entity.id
_entity.type
_entity.pdbx_description
1 polymer ?
#
loop_
_entity_poly.entity_id
_entity_poly.type
_entity_poly.pdbx_seq_one_letter_code
_entity_poly.pdbx_strand_id
1 'polypeptide(L)'
;MKYSYLLLILLLSNLYKEGFSQGQPDSIVLSATIYDESPIVTDFEIETYYNGVVEGIVQPDLGADGTPVYCCGDSPVTENGRIVVHNQSTFYSWFHSVPGVNVPIPYDLTLTRVGDSTYAYQSNSFFPIDGNGFDNSTVYPNEPHYLGHNFHFCMKIHYSFTYHGGEYFTFSGDDDVWVFFDDVLRIDIGGIHTAASRTVNMDDLGLTVGQSYPWDFFYCERHTSQSTLNIITNLNFTCSAYDACGVCDGHNDTCCMVNQCSESPINPCLIQACGPDNNYQCEFVDKICNTTNDKCLVESCEIGFGCLAIPKNCNDNDPCTTDHCDPAIGCYYDKFDNCDACNAVDTCITNDLCFPRECNPRGNPPCLINPINCTSTDPCIFSYCENGVCIPTYICTPTPSVTPTVTPTVTPTVTPTVTPTVTPTVTPTPTTTPTPSPTTVPPRPTPTPLPADPPPYDLEEGCLVCRDLDCEKTGKSCTYLENETIRLFECKGVGCCKYTPTCY
;
A
#
# COMPACT_ATOMS: atom_id res chain seq x y z
N MET A 1 17.45 53.38 47.20
CA MET A 1 16.77 53.12 45.91
C MET A 1 17.71 52.94 44.72
N LYS A 2 18.77 53.74 44.51
CA LYS A 2 19.66 53.59 43.33
C LYS A 2 20.49 52.29 43.28
N TYR A 3 20.87 51.71 44.43
CA TYR A 3 21.65 50.46 44.46
C TYR A 3 20.82 49.18 44.22
N SER A 4 19.50 49.23 44.37
CA SER A 4 18.63 48.05 44.16
C SER A 4 18.41 47.74 42.67
N TYR A 5 18.42 48.77 41.81
CA TYR A 5 18.23 48.59 40.37
C TYR A 5 19.47 47.98 39.69
N LEU A 6 20.67 48.30 40.16
CA LEU A 6 21.91 47.77 39.57
C LEU A 6 22.03 46.26 39.80
N LEU A 7 21.62 45.78 40.97
CA LEU A 7 21.67 44.35 41.30
C LEU A 7 20.64 43.54 40.48
N LEU A 8 19.46 44.10 40.22
CA LEU A 8 18.42 43.44 39.42
C LEU A 8 18.82 43.31 37.95
N ILE A 9 19.49 44.32 37.39
CA ILE A 9 19.99 44.28 36.00
C ILE A 9 21.13 43.26 35.87
N LEU A 10 21.99 43.12 36.89
CA LEU A 10 23.06 42.11 36.90
C LEU A 10 22.55 40.67 37.07
N LEU A 11 21.43 40.48 37.77
CA LEU A 11 20.79 39.16 37.87
C LEU A 11 20.07 38.80 36.57
N LEU A 12 19.40 39.75 35.92
CA LEU A 12 18.79 39.52 34.61
C LEU A 12 19.83 39.30 33.50
N SER A 13 20.98 39.98 33.53
CA SER A 13 22.03 39.76 32.53
C SER A 13 22.79 38.44 32.71
N ASN A 14 22.83 37.88 33.92
CA ASN A 14 23.38 36.53 34.14
C ASN A 14 22.38 35.42 33.79
N LEU A 15 21.07 35.65 33.92
CA LEU A 15 20.06 34.70 33.46
C LEU A 15 19.99 34.59 31.92
N TYR A 16 20.46 35.59 31.18
CA TYR A 16 20.54 35.54 29.71
C TYR A 16 21.82 34.89 29.15
N LYS A 17 22.78 34.49 29.99
CA LYS A 17 24.01 33.81 29.54
C LYS A 17 23.97 32.30 29.61
N GLU A 18 22.93 31.72 30.18
CA GLU A 18 22.55 30.35 29.87
C GLU A 18 21.74 30.35 28.57
N GLY A 19 22.36 30.91 27.52
CA GLY A 19 21.97 30.58 26.17
C GLY A 19 22.22 29.09 26.02
N PHE A 20 21.16 28.31 26.19
CA PHE A 20 21.11 26.92 25.77
C PHE A 20 21.50 26.95 24.29
N SER A 21 22.78 26.76 23.98
CA SER A 21 23.17 26.27 22.67
C SER A 21 22.56 24.89 22.66
N GLN A 22 21.31 24.75 22.21
CA GLN A 22 20.83 23.46 21.83
C GLN A 22 21.83 22.99 20.78
N GLY A 23 22.63 21.98 21.16
CA GLY A 23 23.39 21.25 20.18
C GLY A 23 22.41 20.81 19.10
N GLN A 24 22.89 20.77 17.87
CA GLN A 24 22.10 20.21 16.79
C GLN A 24 21.69 18.76 17.18
N PRO A 25 20.49 18.29 16.78
CA PRO A 25 19.93 17.03 17.27
C PRO A 25 20.73 15.80 16.83
N ASP A 26 20.67 14.71 17.59
CA ASP A 26 21.34 13.45 17.23
C ASP A 26 20.73 12.81 15.97
N SER A 27 19.47 13.13 15.66
CA SER A 27 18.77 12.66 14.47
C SER A 27 17.81 13.71 13.92
N ILE A 28 17.49 13.60 12.63
CA ILE A 28 16.42 14.34 11.94
C ILE A 28 15.42 13.30 11.45
N VAL A 29 14.13 13.55 11.65
CA VAL A 29 13.04 12.71 11.13
C VAL A 29 12.34 13.48 10.02
N LEU A 30 12.30 12.87 8.83
CA LEU A 30 11.62 13.41 7.66
C LEU A 30 10.36 12.57 7.43
N SER A 31 9.19 13.20 7.57
CA SER A 31 7.91 12.56 7.24
C SER A 31 7.79 12.40 5.73
N ALA A 32 7.40 11.21 5.29
CA ALA A 32 7.26 10.82 3.90
C ALA A 32 5.87 10.21 3.64
N THR A 33 5.48 10.23 2.38
CA THR A 33 4.40 9.36 1.87
C THR A 33 5.04 8.33 0.94
N ILE A 34 4.79 7.05 1.20
CA ILE A 34 5.14 5.94 0.32
C ILE A 34 3.85 5.46 -0.36
N TYR A 35 3.79 5.56 -1.68
CA TYR A 35 2.75 4.94 -2.50
C TYR A 35 3.17 3.51 -2.78
N ASP A 36 2.47 2.56 -2.18
CA ASP A 36 2.61 1.14 -2.48
C ASP A 36 1.83 0.85 -3.78
N GLU A 37 2.53 0.57 -4.85
CA GLU A 37 1.99 0.43 -6.20
C GLU A 37 1.62 -1.04 -6.44
N SER A 38 0.43 -1.30 -7.00
CA SER A 38 0.06 -2.68 -7.28
C SER A 38 0.97 -3.24 -8.38
N PRO A 39 1.62 -4.40 -8.15
CA PRO A 39 2.41 -5.11 -9.17
C PRO A 39 1.64 -5.46 -10.44
N ILE A 40 0.30 -5.45 -10.41
CA ILE A 40 -0.54 -5.78 -11.56
C ILE A 40 -0.62 -4.60 -12.55
N VAL A 41 -0.36 -3.37 -12.07
CA VAL A 41 -0.46 -2.15 -12.86
C VAL A 41 0.90 -1.66 -13.34
N THR A 42 0.88 -1.07 -14.53
CA THR A 42 2.02 -1.03 -15.46
C THR A 42 3.03 0.06 -15.11
N ASP A 43 4.26 -0.35 -14.80
CA ASP A 43 5.56 0.32 -14.94
C ASP A 43 6.58 -0.35 -13.98
N PHE A 44 6.10 -1.08 -12.98
CA PHE A 44 6.90 -1.89 -12.06
C PHE A 44 7.12 -3.28 -12.68
N GLU A 45 8.32 -3.83 -12.55
CA GLU A 45 8.69 -5.14 -13.12
C GLU A 45 8.40 -5.34 -14.63
N ILE A 46 8.84 -4.39 -15.47
CA ILE A 46 8.73 -4.54 -16.93
C ILE A 46 9.61 -5.70 -17.42
N GLU A 47 9.00 -6.76 -17.97
CA GLU A 47 9.70 -8.02 -18.37
C GLU A 47 10.95 -7.80 -19.26
N THR A 48 10.92 -6.80 -20.14
CA THR A 48 12.04 -6.45 -21.03
C THR A 48 12.55 -5.05 -20.74
N TYR A 49 13.02 -4.82 -19.51
CA TYR A 49 13.52 -3.51 -19.07
C TYR A 49 14.91 -3.17 -19.63
N TYR A 50 15.19 -1.87 -19.72
CA TYR A 50 16.55 -1.34 -19.91
C TYR A 50 17.21 -1.18 -18.54
N ASN A 51 18.42 -1.74 -18.36
CA ASN A 51 19.21 -1.60 -17.13
C ASN A 51 20.19 -0.42 -17.33
N GLY A 52 19.89 0.72 -16.73
CA GLY A 52 20.71 1.92 -16.84
C GLY A 52 19.99 3.18 -16.37
N VAL A 53 20.78 4.19 -16.02
CA VAL A 53 20.25 5.52 -15.72
C VAL A 53 19.69 6.15 -16.99
N VAL A 54 18.44 6.62 -16.91
CA VAL A 54 17.70 7.30 -17.97
C VAL A 54 17.27 8.67 -17.43
N GLU A 55 18.04 9.70 -17.79
CA GLU A 55 17.70 11.09 -17.49
C GLU A 55 16.56 11.59 -18.39
N GLY A 56 15.84 12.62 -17.94
CA GLY A 56 14.81 13.29 -18.73
C GLY A 56 13.46 12.57 -18.78
N ILE A 57 13.22 11.59 -17.90
CA ILE A 57 11.89 11.00 -17.68
C ILE A 57 10.91 12.06 -17.14
N VAL A 58 11.41 13.00 -16.35
CA VAL A 58 10.64 14.10 -15.76
C VAL A 58 11.08 15.45 -16.34
N GLN A 59 10.20 16.44 -16.28
CA GLN A 59 10.48 17.82 -16.64
C GLN A 59 11.50 18.44 -15.66
N PRO A 60 12.24 19.47 -16.09
CA PRO A 60 13.26 20.11 -15.27
C PRO A 60 12.68 20.92 -14.10
N ASP A 61 11.45 21.40 -14.23
CA ASP A 61 10.76 22.17 -13.18
C ASP A 61 9.71 21.27 -12.50
N LEU A 62 9.62 21.38 -11.17
CA LEU A 62 8.67 20.64 -10.36
C LEU A 62 7.23 21.08 -10.69
N GLY A 63 6.29 20.15 -10.61
CA GLY A 63 4.87 20.41 -10.82
C GLY A 63 4.29 21.36 -9.78
N ALA A 64 3.18 22.01 -10.12
CA ALA A 64 2.51 22.96 -9.21
C ALA A 64 1.93 22.31 -7.94
N ASP A 65 1.78 20.99 -7.92
CA ASP A 65 1.40 20.17 -6.76
C ASP A 65 2.61 19.68 -5.95
N GLY A 66 3.81 20.13 -6.30
CA GLY A 66 5.06 19.71 -5.67
C GLY A 66 5.54 18.34 -6.12
N THR A 67 5.05 17.76 -7.22
CA THR A 67 5.51 16.43 -7.71
C THR A 67 6.21 16.51 -9.07
N PRO A 68 7.06 15.54 -9.45
CA PRO A 68 7.71 15.52 -10.76
C PRO A 68 6.68 15.41 -11.88
N VAL A 69 6.87 16.17 -12.95
CA VAL A 69 5.99 16.12 -14.13
C VAL A 69 6.60 15.21 -15.17
N TYR A 70 5.87 14.21 -15.65
CA TYR A 70 6.35 13.32 -16.71
C TYR A 70 6.66 14.10 -18.01
N CYS A 71 7.76 13.73 -18.69
CA CYS A 71 8.26 14.46 -19.84
C CYS A 71 7.31 14.45 -21.05
N CYS A 72 6.58 13.35 -21.21
CA CYS A 72 6.28 12.85 -22.55
C CYS A 72 4.78 12.61 -22.82
N GLY A 73 3.90 13.09 -21.93
CA GLY A 73 2.45 12.97 -22.10
C GLY A 73 2.01 11.52 -22.29
N ASP A 74 1.24 11.22 -23.34
CA ASP A 74 0.79 9.85 -23.63
C ASP A 74 1.86 8.97 -24.31
N SER A 75 3.04 9.51 -24.63
CA SER A 75 4.11 8.75 -25.28
C SER A 75 5.01 8.05 -24.24
N PRO A 76 5.48 6.82 -24.51
CA PRO A 76 6.42 6.15 -23.63
C PRO A 76 7.82 6.75 -23.73
N VAL A 77 8.55 6.73 -22.62
CA VAL A 77 10.01 6.84 -22.65
C VAL A 77 10.57 5.48 -23.04
N THR A 78 11.46 5.45 -24.03
CA THR A 78 12.10 4.22 -24.48
C THR A 78 13.60 4.37 -24.60
N GLU A 79 14.36 3.39 -24.11
CA GLU A 79 15.81 3.32 -24.26
C GLU A 79 16.21 2.00 -24.93
N ASN A 80 17.05 2.08 -25.96
CA ASN A 80 17.46 0.94 -26.78
C ASN A 80 16.28 0.05 -27.26
N GLY A 81 15.14 0.67 -27.57
CA GLY A 81 13.92 -0.01 -28.03
C GLY A 81 13.11 -0.71 -26.92
N ARG A 82 13.45 -0.49 -25.65
CA ARG A 82 12.73 -1.00 -24.48
C ARG A 82 11.96 0.12 -23.80
N ILE A 83 10.78 -0.18 -23.28
CA ILE A 83 9.97 0.80 -22.53
C ILE A 83 10.61 0.99 -21.16
N VAL A 84 10.74 2.26 -20.76
CA VAL A 84 11.20 2.68 -19.43
C VAL A 84 10.01 3.17 -18.61
N VAL A 85 9.15 4.02 -19.18
CA VAL A 85 7.88 4.46 -18.57
C VAL A 85 6.81 4.47 -19.65
N HIS A 86 5.62 3.96 -19.35
CA HIS A 86 4.57 3.80 -20.36
C HIS A 86 3.94 5.12 -20.81
N ASN A 87 3.52 5.98 -19.87
CA ASN A 87 2.89 7.28 -20.16
C ASN A 87 2.67 8.12 -18.89
N GLN A 88 2.12 9.32 -19.07
CA GLN A 88 1.73 10.25 -18.00
C GLN A 88 0.76 9.64 -16.98
N SER A 89 -0.18 8.80 -17.40
CA SER A 89 -1.20 8.25 -16.49
C SER A 89 -0.61 7.23 -15.52
N THR A 90 0.31 6.39 -16.01
CA THR A 90 1.02 5.42 -15.16
C THR A 90 2.01 6.14 -14.24
N PHE A 91 2.81 7.06 -14.77
CA PHE A 91 3.73 7.86 -13.96
C PHE A 91 3.00 8.71 -12.91
N TYR A 92 1.80 9.21 -13.20
CA TYR A 92 1.03 10.01 -12.24
C TYR A 92 0.72 9.22 -10.96
N SER A 93 0.45 7.91 -11.03
CA SER A 93 0.12 7.13 -9.83
C SER A 93 1.27 7.10 -8.84
N TRP A 94 2.52 7.11 -9.31
CA TRP A 94 3.71 6.97 -8.48
C TRP A 94 3.78 7.96 -7.30
N PHE A 95 3.20 9.16 -7.45
CA PHE A 95 3.22 10.20 -6.41
C PHE A 95 1.84 10.76 -6.05
N HIS A 96 0.77 10.08 -6.48
CA HIS A 96 -0.62 10.48 -6.23
C HIS A 96 -1.51 9.29 -5.90
N SER A 97 -2.40 9.49 -4.92
CA SER A 97 -3.35 8.46 -4.50
C SER A 97 -4.33 8.11 -5.62
N VAL A 98 -4.25 6.90 -6.18
CA VAL A 98 -5.16 6.40 -7.21
C VAL A 98 -5.83 5.12 -6.72
N PRO A 99 -7.15 5.15 -6.40
CA PRO A 99 -7.85 4.00 -5.84
C PRO A 99 -7.71 2.74 -6.69
N GLY A 100 -7.26 1.64 -6.07
CA GLY A 100 -7.06 0.35 -6.73
C GLY A 100 -5.78 0.24 -7.55
N VAL A 101 -4.99 1.32 -7.66
CA VAL A 101 -3.67 1.32 -8.30
C VAL A 101 -2.58 1.40 -7.25
N ASN A 102 -2.73 2.27 -6.24
CA ASN A 102 -1.80 2.39 -5.13
C ASN A 102 -2.46 2.59 -3.78
N VAL A 103 -1.66 2.40 -2.73
CA VAL A 103 -2.04 2.62 -1.33
C VAL A 103 -1.01 3.59 -0.69
N PRO A 104 -1.41 4.82 -0.31
CA PRO A 104 -0.51 5.76 0.37
C PRO A 104 -0.28 5.38 1.83
N ILE A 105 0.99 5.27 2.22
CA ILE A 105 1.48 4.81 3.52
C ILE A 105 2.34 5.91 4.15
N PRO A 106 2.07 6.35 5.39
CA PRO A 106 2.94 7.28 6.09
C PRO A 106 4.24 6.57 6.51
N TYR A 107 5.38 7.25 6.34
CA TYR A 107 6.68 6.73 6.75
C TYR A 107 7.58 7.83 7.33
N ASP A 108 8.39 7.50 8.32
CA ASP A 108 9.33 8.44 8.96
C ASP A 108 10.77 8.05 8.62
N LEU A 109 11.39 8.77 7.67
CA LEU A 109 12.79 8.55 7.31
C LEU A 109 13.70 9.25 8.33
N THR A 110 14.40 8.47 9.14
CA THR A 110 15.24 9.00 10.24
C THR A 110 16.72 9.04 9.84
N LEU A 111 17.25 10.24 9.62
CA LEU A 111 18.68 10.46 9.40
C LEU A 111 19.40 10.60 10.74
N THR A 112 20.55 9.94 10.89
CA THR A 112 21.37 9.98 12.10
C THR A 112 22.59 10.86 11.89
N ARG A 113 22.96 11.66 12.88
CA ARG A 113 24.19 12.46 12.86
C ARG A 113 25.41 11.54 12.82
N VAL A 114 26.28 11.73 11.83
CA VAL A 114 27.53 10.97 11.66
C VAL A 114 28.79 11.83 11.70
N GLY A 115 28.67 13.15 11.83
CA GLY A 115 29.79 14.07 11.94
C GLY A 115 29.37 15.46 12.40
N ASP A 116 30.27 16.44 12.29
CA ASP A 116 29.99 17.84 12.61
C ASP A 116 28.99 18.41 11.59
N SER A 117 27.71 18.49 11.98
CA SER A 117 26.58 18.90 11.12
C SER A 117 26.22 17.95 9.98
N THR A 118 26.87 16.80 9.84
CA THR A 118 26.53 15.80 8.82
C THR A 118 25.56 14.76 9.37
N TYR A 119 24.51 14.49 8.60
CA TYR A 119 23.54 13.44 8.85
C TYR A 119 23.55 12.43 7.71
N ALA A 120 23.23 11.19 8.02
CA ALA A 120 23.14 10.12 7.05
C ALA A 120 21.98 9.16 7.33
N TYR A 121 21.42 8.62 6.25
CA TYR A 121 20.63 7.40 6.24
C TYR A 121 21.36 6.40 5.35
N GLN A 122 21.45 5.13 5.78
CA GLN A 122 22.10 4.09 5.00
C GLN A 122 21.32 2.78 5.07
N SER A 123 20.86 2.30 3.93
CA SER A 123 20.24 0.98 3.78
C SER A 123 20.53 0.39 2.40
N ASN A 124 20.91 -0.88 2.37
CA ASN A 124 21.07 -1.69 1.15
C ASN A 124 20.01 -2.81 1.07
N SER A 125 18.96 -2.68 1.88
CA SER A 125 17.82 -3.60 1.95
C SER A 125 16.61 -2.79 2.44
N PHE A 126 16.26 -1.75 1.67
CA PHE A 126 15.25 -0.76 2.05
C PHE A 126 13.84 -1.22 1.69
N PHE A 127 13.22 -1.99 2.60
CA PHE A 127 11.83 -2.45 2.43
C PHE A 127 10.92 -1.86 3.51
N PRO A 128 10.61 -0.55 3.45
CA PRO A 128 9.93 0.17 4.52
C PRO A 128 8.48 -0.27 4.73
N ILE A 129 7.87 -0.91 3.74
CA ILE A 129 6.45 -1.25 3.71
C ILE A 129 6.18 -2.76 3.66
N ASP A 130 7.17 -3.61 3.95
CA ASP A 130 6.96 -5.05 4.11
C ASP A 130 5.80 -5.35 5.07
N GLY A 131 4.87 -6.20 4.63
CA GLY A 131 3.65 -6.58 5.34
C GLY A 131 2.55 -5.51 5.38
N ASN A 132 2.73 -4.36 4.74
CA ASN A 132 1.74 -3.29 4.63
C ASN A 132 1.22 -3.16 3.19
N GLY A 133 0.13 -2.40 3.02
CA GLY A 133 -0.51 -2.18 1.72
C GLY A 133 -0.76 -3.49 0.96
N PHE A 134 -0.43 -3.55 -0.32
CA PHE A 134 -0.58 -4.71 -1.20
C PHE A 134 0.25 -5.92 -0.80
N ASP A 135 1.34 -5.74 -0.04
CA ASP A 135 2.11 -6.87 0.51
C ASP A 135 1.40 -7.54 1.72
N ASN A 136 0.29 -6.98 2.20
CA ASN A 136 -0.55 -7.65 3.17
C ASN A 136 -1.45 -8.72 2.51
N SER A 137 -0.94 -9.94 2.42
CA SER A 137 -1.64 -11.09 1.81
C SER A 137 -2.97 -11.47 2.48
N THR A 138 -3.26 -10.94 3.68
CA THR A 138 -4.57 -11.13 4.34
C THR A 138 -5.63 -10.22 3.73
N VAL A 139 -5.24 -9.01 3.34
CA VAL A 139 -6.11 -8.01 2.71
C VAL A 139 -6.12 -8.18 1.19
N TYR A 140 -4.96 -8.49 0.60
CA TYR A 140 -4.74 -8.60 -0.84
C TYR A 140 -4.19 -9.99 -1.23
N PRO A 141 -4.98 -11.07 -1.08
CA PRO A 141 -4.50 -12.45 -1.28
C PRO A 141 -4.12 -12.81 -2.72
N ASN A 142 -4.40 -11.95 -3.70
CA ASN A 142 -4.16 -12.18 -5.12
C ASN A 142 -3.01 -11.34 -5.68
N GLU A 143 -2.42 -10.42 -4.90
CA GLU A 143 -1.26 -9.66 -5.34
C GLU A 143 -0.02 -10.59 -5.36
N PRO A 144 0.83 -10.52 -6.39
CA PRO A 144 2.09 -11.24 -6.42
C PRO A 144 3.06 -10.68 -5.37
N HIS A 145 3.81 -11.58 -4.73
CA HIS A 145 4.85 -11.26 -3.75
C HIS A 145 6.21 -11.72 -4.27
N TYR A 146 7.25 -10.96 -3.94
CA TYR A 146 8.59 -11.17 -4.51
C TYR A 146 9.60 -11.38 -3.40
N LEU A 147 10.11 -12.61 -3.28
CA LEU A 147 11.18 -12.95 -2.32
C LEU A 147 10.90 -12.59 -0.84
N GLY A 148 9.64 -12.35 -0.48
CA GLY A 148 9.24 -11.93 0.87
C GLY A 148 9.42 -10.44 1.15
N HIS A 149 9.61 -9.63 0.11
CA HIS A 149 9.72 -8.18 0.18
C HIS A 149 8.70 -7.50 -0.73
N ASN A 150 8.28 -6.31 -0.32
CA ASN A 150 7.53 -5.39 -1.15
C ASN A 150 8.48 -4.44 -1.87
N PHE A 151 8.63 -4.63 -3.18
CA PHE A 151 9.52 -3.80 -4.02
C PHE A 151 8.81 -2.65 -4.70
N HIS A 152 7.49 -2.70 -4.90
CA HIS A 152 6.84 -1.81 -5.84
C HIS A 152 6.28 -0.60 -5.13
N PHE A 153 7.14 0.39 -4.91
CA PHE A 153 6.72 1.59 -4.20
C PHE A 153 7.46 2.83 -4.64
N CYS A 154 6.82 3.98 -4.38
CA CYS A 154 7.36 5.30 -4.63
C CYS A 154 7.21 6.18 -3.40
N MET A 155 8.30 6.75 -2.91
CA MET A 155 8.36 7.66 -1.78
C MET A 155 8.48 9.11 -2.25
N LYS A 156 7.73 10.02 -1.63
CA LYS A 156 7.93 11.48 -1.74
C LYS A 156 8.13 12.13 -0.37
N ILE A 157 9.01 13.12 -0.32
CA ILE A 157 9.34 13.91 0.88
C ILE A 157 9.48 15.38 0.48
N HIS A 158 8.81 16.27 1.21
CA HIS A 158 8.86 17.73 1.01
C HIS A 158 9.34 18.42 2.28
N TYR A 159 10.44 19.17 2.21
CA TYR A 159 10.93 20.01 3.29
C TYR A 159 11.54 21.29 2.71
N SER A 160 11.91 22.24 3.57
CA SER A 160 12.73 23.39 3.20
C SER A 160 14.05 23.39 3.97
N PHE A 161 15.06 24.08 3.46
CA PHE A 161 16.30 24.34 4.19
C PHE A 161 16.69 25.81 4.05
N THR A 162 17.35 26.36 5.07
CA THR A 162 17.98 27.68 4.97
C THR A 162 19.41 27.53 4.50
N TYR A 163 19.78 28.24 3.44
CA TYR A 163 21.12 28.21 2.86
C TYR A 163 22.07 29.17 3.57
N HIS A 164 23.23 28.67 4.02
CA HIS A 164 24.27 29.43 4.72
C HIS A 164 25.62 29.43 3.99
N GLY A 165 25.78 28.58 2.97
CA GLY A 165 27.03 28.31 2.28
C GLY A 165 27.69 27.01 2.77
N GLY A 166 28.15 26.20 1.83
CA GLY A 166 28.80 24.91 2.06
C GLY A 166 27.82 23.75 2.31
N GLU A 167 26.52 23.95 2.13
CA GLU A 167 25.56 22.85 2.17
C GLU A 167 25.69 21.92 0.97
N TYR A 168 25.46 20.63 1.20
CA TYR A 168 25.49 19.61 0.16
C TYR A 168 24.44 18.52 0.43
N PHE A 169 24.09 17.81 -0.63
CA PHE A 169 23.24 16.64 -0.59
C PHE A 169 23.81 15.57 -1.51
N THR A 170 23.96 14.36 -0.99
CA THR A 170 24.39 13.19 -1.77
C THR A 170 23.35 12.11 -1.61
N PHE A 171 22.90 11.58 -2.74
CA PHE A 171 22.07 10.39 -2.79
C PHE A 171 22.82 9.24 -3.45
N SER A 172 22.58 8.03 -2.97
CA SER A 172 23.00 6.79 -3.62
C SER A 172 21.94 5.70 -3.46
N GLY A 173 21.54 5.10 -4.58
CA GLY A 173 20.47 4.11 -4.62
C GLY A 173 20.21 3.59 -6.04
N ASP A 174 19.43 2.53 -6.10
CA ASP A 174 18.89 1.88 -7.29
C ASP A 174 17.57 2.53 -7.74
N ASP A 175 17.20 2.19 -8.98
CA ASP A 175 16.00 2.64 -9.67
C ASP A 175 15.78 4.16 -9.62
N ASP A 176 14.53 4.62 -9.59
CA ASP A 176 14.20 5.99 -9.95
C ASP A 176 14.41 6.97 -8.78
N VAL A 177 15.21 8.02 -8.98
CA VAL A 177 15.43 9.10 -8.01
C VAL A 177 15.46 10.45 -8.68
N TRP A 178 14.64 11.36 -8.16
CA TRP A 178 14.66 12.77 -8.53
C TRP A 178 14.75 13.66 -7.29
N VAL A 179 15.62 14.66 -7.34
CA VAL A 179 15.74 15.65 -6.26
C VAL A 179 15.72 17.05 -6.84
N PHE A 180 14.80 17.85 -6.33
CA PHE A 180 14.59 19.24 -6.72
C PHE A 180 15.07 20.16 -5.60
N PHE A 181 15.69 21.27 -6.00
CA PHE A 181 16.09 22.36 -5.11
C PHE A 181 15.59 23.66 -5.74
N ASP A 182 14.83 24.45 -4.98
CA ASP A 182 14.18 25.65 -5.50
C ASP A 182 13.29 25.30 -6.72
N ASP A 183 12.50 24.22 -6.60
CA ASP A 183 11.61 23.68 -7.64
C ASP A 183 12.31 23.26 -8.96
N VAL A 184 13.65 23.19 -8.98
CA VAL A 184 14.42 22.80 -10.17
C VAL A 184 15.18 21.50 -9.95
N LEU A 185 15.08 20.58 -10.91
CA LEU A 185 15.73 19.29 -10.91
C LEU A 185 17.27 19.42 -10.83
N ARG A 186 17.89 18.75 -9.85
CA ARG A 186 19.36 18.70 -9.64
C ARG A 186 19.95 17.30 -9.57
N ILE A 187 19.14 16.30 -9.23
CA ILE A 187 19.50 14.88 -9.31
C ILE A 187 18.46 14.22 -10.20
N ASP A 188 18.91 13.63 -11.31
CA ASP A 188 18.10 12.87 -12.25
C ASP A 188 18.76 11.51 -12.44
N ILE A 189 18.19 10.51 -11.78
CA ILE A 189 18.65 9.13 -11.76
C ILE A 189 17.41 8.28 -12.04
N GLY A 190 16.83 8.41 -13.22
CA GLY A 190 15.64 7.66 -13.61
C GLY A 190 15.98 6.28 -14.21
N GLY A 191 14.97 5.44 -14.39
CA GLY A 191 15.06 4.12 -15.01
C GLY A 191 15.45 3.02 -14.04
N ILE A 192 15.25 1.77 -14.46
CA ILE A 192 15.65 0.60 -13.66
C ILE A 192 17.16 0.43 -13.75
N HIS A 193 17.85 0.42 -12.61
CA HIS A 193 19.30 0.23 -12.57
C HIS A 193 19.84 -0.17 -11.20
N THR A 194 21.03 -0.78 -11.18
CA THR A 194 21.81 -0.96 -9.94
C THR A 194 22.20 0.38 -9.34
N ALA A 195 22.63 0.42 -8.07
CA ALA A 195 22.94 1.66 -7.37
C ALA A 195 23.79 2.67 -8.18
N ALA A 196 23.26 3.88 -8.33
CA ALA A 196 23.93 5.07 -8.87
C ALA A 196 23.99 6.17 -7.80
N SER A 197 24.89 7.13 -7.96
CA SER A 197 25.01 8.23 -6.99
C SER A 197 25.28 9.58 -7.64
N ARG A 198 24.69 10.63 -7.06
CA ARG A 198 24.97 12.03 -7.41
C ARG A 198 25.07 12.89 -6.16
N THR A 199 26.00 13.84 -6.20
CA THR A 199 26.14 14.92 -5.23
C THR A 199 25.71 16.25 -5.85
N VAL A 200 25.04 17.08 -5.05
CA VAL A 200 24.73 18.47 -5.36
C VAL A 200 25.34 19.32 -4.25
N ASN A 201 26.10 20.34 -4.64
CA ASN A 201 26.64 21.36 -3.74
C ASN A 201 25.80 22.63 -3.89
N MET A 202 25.27 23.16 -2.79
CA MET A 202 24.35 24.30 -2.84
C MET A 202 25.05 25.58 -3.27
N ASP A 203 26.37 25.66 -3.08
CA ASP A 203 27.22 26.76 -3.55
C ASP A 203 27.17 26.94 -5.08
N ASP A 204 26.89 25.86 -5.82
CA ASP A 204 26.84 25.86 -7.29
C ASP A 204 25.49 26.31 -7.84
N LEU A 205 24.46 26.45 -6.99
CA LEU A 205 23.08 26.69 -7.41
C LEU A 205 22.72 28.17 -7.52
N GLY A 206 23.61 29.08 -7.12
CA GLY A 206 23.36 30.53 -7.17
C GLY A 206 22.35 31.03 -6.14
N LEU A 207 22.18 30.31 -5.03
CA LEU A 207 21.27 30.66 -3.94
C LEU A 207 21.76 31.88 -3.14
N THR A 208 20.84 32.55 -2.45
CA THR A 208 21.13 33.70 -1.59
C THR A 208 21.26 33.27 -0.14
N VAL A 209 22.40 33.55 0.49
CA VAL A 209 22.67 33.25 1.90
C VAL A 209 21.59 33.85 2.82
N GLY A 210 21.06 33.03 3.72
CA GLY A 210 20.01 33.37 4.68
C GLY A 210 18.58 33.23 4.17
N GLN A 211 18.38 32.83 2.90
CA GLN A 211 17.06 32.48 2.38
C GLN A 211 16.76 30.99 2.57
N SER A 212 15.48 30.66 2.68
CA SER A 212 14.99 29.28 2.70
C SER A 212 14.49 28.87 1.34
N TYR A 213 14.78 27.63 0.95
CA TYR A 213 14.44 27.04 -0.34
C TYR A 213 13.78 25.67 -0.15
N PRO A 214 12.84 25.28 -1.02
CA PRO A 214 12.27 23.94 -1.02
C PRO A 214 13.32 22.90 -1.42
N TRP A 215 13.18 21.72 -0.83
CA TRP A 215 13.88 20.48 -1.13
C TRP A 215 12.84 19.38 -1.25
N ASP A 216 12.77 18.78 -2.42
CA ASP A 216 11.79 17.76 -2.75
C ASP A 216 12.51 16.51 -3.24
N PHE A 217 12.22 15.39 -2.59
CA PHE A 217 12.88 14.12 -2.81
C PHE A 217 11.87 13.06 -3.23
N PHE A 218 12.13 12.43 -4.37
CA PHE A 218 11.31 11.39 -4.96
C PHE A 218 12.17 10.18 -5.24
N TYR A 219 11.68 9.02 -4.86
CA TYR A 219 12.40 7.76 -5.02
C TYR A 219 11.41 6.63 -5.28
N CYS A 220 11.70 5.74 -6.22
CA CYS A 220 10.90 4.55 -6.46
C CYS A 220 11.76 3.32 -6.62
N GLU A 221 11.27 2.22 -6.07
CA GLU A 221 11.76 0.88 -6.33
C GLU A 221 10.84 0.19 -7.32
N ARG A 222 11.41 -0.36 -8.39
CA ARG A 222 10.66 -0.95 -9.50
C ARG A 222 11.13 -2.33 -9.87
N HIS A 223 12.30 -2.75 -9.38
CA HIS A 223 12.88 -4.04 -9.65
C HIS A 223 13.03 -4.92 -8.39
N THR A 224 12.78 -6.21 -8.54
CA THR A 224 12.58 -7.21 -7.49
C THR A 224 13.86 -7.93 -7.06
N SER A 225 15.01 -7.28 -7.28
CA SER A 225 16.32 -7.87 -7.01
C SER A 225 17.05 -7.22 -5.84
N GLN A 226 16.97 -5.89 -5.70
CA GLN A 226 17.63 -5.10 -4.67
C GLN A 226 16.77 -3.89 -4.30
N SER A 227 17.06 -3.28 -3.15
CA SER A 227 16.54 -1.96 -2.81
C SER A 227 17.50 -1.22 -1.89
N THR A 228 17.95 -0.05 -2.32
CA THR A 228 19.06 0.71 -1.78
C THR A 228 18.69 2.18 -1.67
N LEU A 229 18.70 2.69 -0.43
CA LEU A 229 18.51 4.10 -0.15
C LEU A 229 19.60 4.59 0.79
N ASN A 230 20.46 5.48 0.28
CA ASN A 230 21.50 6.13 1.06
C ASN A 230 21.44 7.65 0.83
N ILE A 231 21.42 8.40 1.93
CA ILE A 231 21.45 9.86 1.93
C ILE A 231 22.59 10.32 2.84
N ILE A 232 23.38 11.30 2.39
CA ILE A 232 24.34 12.03 3.23
C ILE A 232 24.19 13.52 2.95
N THR A 233 23.99 14.31 4.01
CA THR A 233 23.75 15.75 3.88
C THR A 233 24.10 16.51 5.16
N ASN A 234 24.32 17.82 5.03
CA ASN A 234 24.39 18.76 6.15
C ASN A 234 23.25 19.81 6.09
N LEU A 235 22.22 19.58 5.26
CA LEU A 235 21.04 20.43 5.20
C LEU A 235 20.31 20.43 6.54
N ASN A 236 19.95 21.61 7.01
CA ASN A 236 19.09 21.77 8.17
C ASN A 236 17.63 21.85 7.71
N PHE A 237 16.95 20.71 7.70
CA PHE A 237 15.58 20.60 7.23
C PHE A 237 14.59 21.26 8.19
N THR A 238 13.63 21.97 7.61
CA THR A 238 12.54 22.68 8.28
C THR A 238 11.25 22.43 7.52
N CYS A 239 10.14 22.32 8.25
CA CYS A 239 8.83 22.15 7.67
C CYS A 239 7.99 23.40 7.89
N SER A 240 7.33 23.91 6.84
CA SER A 240 6.40 25.04 6.94
C SER A 240 5.10 24.64 7.62
N ALA A 241 4.52 23.53 7.20
CA ALA A 241 3.25 23.04 7.69
C ALA A 241 3.18 21.52 7.58
N TYR A 242 2.48 20.91 8.53
CA TYR A 242 2.11 19.50 8.45
C TYR A 242 0.63 19.39 8.09
N ASP A 243 0.30 18.38 7.31
CA ASP A 243 -1.09 18.03 7.03
C ASP A 243 -1.77 17.39 8.27
N ALA A 244 -3.05 17.00 8.14
CA ALA A 244 -3.81 16.45 9.26
C ALA A 244 -3.24 15.11 9.79
N CYS A 245 -2.34 14.47 9.04
CA CYS A 245 -1.80 13.15 9.33
C CYS A 245 -0.28 13.17 9.54
N GLY A 246 0.29 14.36 9.70
CA GLY A 246 1.67 14.55 10.13
C GLY A 246 2.70 14.51 9.00
N VAL A 247 2.27 14.64 7.74
CA VAL A 247 3.19 14.72 6.60
C VAL A 247 3.52 16.19 6.30
N CYS A 248 4.81 16.52 6.25
CA CYS A 248 5.31 17.85 5.92
C CYS A 248 4.91 18.23 4.49
N ASP A 249 4.32 19.43 4.34
CA ASP A 249 3.71 19.94 3.12
C ASP A 249 2.84 18.87 2.41
N GLY A 250 2.19 18.02 3.22
CA GLY A 250 1.36 16.92 2.78
C GLY A 250 -0.05 17.34 2.34
N HIS A 251 -0.73 16.41 1.67
CA HIS A 251 -2.06 16.62 1.08
C HIS A 251 -3.14 15.71 1.69
N ASN A 252 -2.90 15.16 2.88
CA ASN A 252 -3.77 14.21 3.60
C ASN A 252 -3.92 12.84 2.92
N ASP A 253 -3.05 12.51 1.97
CA ASP A 253 -3.08 11.23 1.23
C ASP A 253 -3.04 10.01 2.16
N THR A 254 -2.20 10.08 3.20
CA THR A 254 -1.97 8.98 4.15
C THR A 254 -3.04 8.87 5.23
N CYS A 255 -3.97 9.83 5.31
CA CYS A 255 -4.90 9.91 6.42
C CYS A 255 -5.84 8.70 6.53
N CYS A 256 -6.23 8.13 5.40
CA CYS A 256 -7.07 6.94 5.41
C CYS A 256 -6.34 5.73 5.99
N MET A 257 -5.02 5.63 5.80
CA MET A 257 -4.22 4.60 6.44
C MET A 257 -4.01 4.89 7.93
N VAL A 258 -3.66 6.12 8.30
CA VAL A 258 -3.50 6.52 9.71
C VAL A 258 -4.78 6.26 10.51
N ASN A 259 -5.95 6.50 9.90
CA ASN A 259 -7.25 6.23 10.48
C ASN A 259 -7.74 4.78 10.26
N GLN A 260 -6.84 3.87 9.88
CA GLN A 260 -7.06 2.42 9.76
C GLN A 260 -8.24 2.04 8.84
N CYS A 261 -8.41 2.77 7.75
CA CYS A 261 -9.50 2.58 6.79
C CYS A 261 -9.15 1.68 5.59
N SER A 262 -8.13 0.85 5.72
CA SER A 262 -7.69 -0.12 4.70
C SER A 262 -7.93 -1.58 5.10
N GLU A 263 -8.41 -1.85 6.32
CA GLU A 263 -8.68 -3.22 6.77
C GLU A 263 -9.96 -3.75 6.13
N SER A 264 -9.91 -4.87 5.40
CA SER A 264 -11.14 -5.46 4.83
C SER A 264 -12.22 -5.66 5.92
N PRO A 265 -13.43 -5.08 5.76
CA PRO A 265 -14.45 -5.17 6.79
C PRO A 265 -14.87 -6.63 6.97
N ILE A 266 -14.96 -7.07 8.23
CA ILE A 266 -15.50 -8.39 8.60
C ILE A 266 -16.88 -8.62 7.98
N ASN A 267 -17.64 -7.53 7.78
CA ASN A 267 -18.90 -7.53 7.04
C ASN A 267 -18.67 -7.18 5.55
N PRO A 268 -18.78 -8.14 4.62
CA PRO A 268 -18.57 -7.90 3.19
C PRO A 268 -19.64 -7.00 2.54
N CYS A 269 -20.65 -6.60 3.32
CA CYS A 269 -21.72 -5.69 2.94
C CYS A 269 -21.51 -4.24 3.36
N LEU A 270 -20.36 -3.95 3.94
CA LEU A 270 -19.91 -2.59 4.18
C LEU A 270 -18.73 -2.28 3.26
N ILE A 271 -18.70 -1.06 2.75
CA ILE A 271 -17.57 -0.48 2.05
C ILE A 271 -16.99 0.58 3.00
N GLN A 272 -15.67 0.58 3.13
CA GLN A 272 -14.97 1.65 3.84
C GLN A 272 -14.93 2.91 2.98
N ALA A 273 -15.39 4.01 3.55
CA ALA A 273 -15.33 5.33 2.97
C ALA A 273 -14.39 6.18 3.82
N CYS A 274 -13.36 6.72 3.18
CA CYS A 274 -12.48 7.70 3.77
C CYS A 274 -12.05 8.70 2.69
N GLY A 275 -12.18 9.98 3.00
CA GLY A 275 -11.79 11.06 2.11
C GLY A 275 -12.14 12.43 2.65
N PRO A 276 -12.02 13.49 1.83
CA PRO A 276 -12.31 14.86 2.25
C PRO A 276 -13.73 15.04 2.81
N ASP A 277 -14.72 14.33 2.25
CA ASP A 277 -16.13 14.45 2.61
C ASP A 277 -16.43 14.07 4.06
N ASN A 278 -15.63 13.18 4.65
CA ASN A 278 -15.75 12.75 6.05
C ASN A 278 -14.52 13.11 6.89
N ASN A 279 -13.76 14.14 6.47
CA ASN A 279 -12.55 14.61 7.15
C ASN A 279 -11.55 13.47 7.40
N TYR A 280 -11.44 12.56 6.43
CA TYR A 280 -10.59 11.37 6.44
C TYR A 280 -10.86 10.40 7.60
N GLN A 281 -11.98 10.53 8.31
CA GLN A 281 -12.39 9.56 9.31
C GLN A 281 -12.93 8.31 8.61
N CYS A 282 -12.58 7.13 9.09
CA CYS A 282 -13.10 5.91 8.50
C CYS A 282 -14.59 5.75 8.82
N GLU A 283 -15.43 5.77 7.78
CA GLU A 283 -16.85 5.48 7.87
C GLU A 283 -17.17 4.22 7.07
N PHE A 284 -18.20 3.49 7.49
CA PHE A 284 -18.67 2.30 6.79
C PHE A 284 -20.02 2.60 6.14
N VAL A 285 -20.08 2.46 4.82
CA VAL A 285 -21.30 2.67 4.02
C VAL A 285 -21.80 1.34 3.45
N ASP A 286 -23.11 1.22 3.23
CA ASP A 286 -23.70 0.00 2.70
C ASP A 286 -23.20 -0.31 1.28
N LYS A 287 -22.80 -1.56 1.03
CA LYS A 287 -22.38 -2.04 -0.28
C LYS A 287 -23.58 -2.12 -1.23
N ILE A 288 -23.51 -1.37 -2.32
CA ILE A 288 -24.51 -1.43 -3.39
C ILE A 288 -24.19 -2.62 -4.29
N CYS A 289 -25.07 -3.61 -4.34
CA CYS A 289 -24.89 -4.84 -5.14
C CYS A 289 -25.55 -4.82 -6.51
N ASN A 290 -26.38 -3.81 -6.83
CA ASN A 290 -27.08 -3.71 -8.11
C ASN A 290 -26.11 -3.28 -9.22
N THR A 291 -25.33 -4.22 -9.74
CA THR A 291 -24.25 -3.96 -10.71
C THR A 291 -24.58 -4.41 -12.13
N THR A 292 -25.50 -5.36 -12.29
CA THR A 292 -25.81 -5.93 -13.60
C THR A 292 -26.93 -5.19 -14.33
N ASN A 293 -27.78 -4.45 -13.60
CA ASN A 293 -29.02 -3.86 -14.10
C ASN A 293 -29.97 -4.91 -14.73
N ASP A 294 -29.77 -6.19 -14.40
CA ASP A 294 -30.60 -7.31 -14.86
C ASP A 294 -31.87 -7.37 -13.99
N LYS A 295 -33.02 -7.08 -14.61
CA LYS A 295 -34.31 -7.07 -13.90
C LYS A 295 -34.81 -8.45 -13.48
N CYS A 296 -34.12 -9.51 -13.89
CA CYS A 296 -34.35 -10.89 -13.51
C CYS A 296 -33.47 -11.37 -12.38
N LEU A 297 -32.63 -10.51 -11.83
CA LEU A 297 -31.88 -10.77 -10.62
C LEU A 297 -32.42 -9.88 -9.49
N VAL A 298 -32.54 -10.46 -8.31
CA VAL A 298 -32.67 -9.73 -7.05
C VAL A 298 -31.27 -9.71 -6.45
N GLU A 299 -30.62 -8.56 -6.59
CA GLU A 299 -29.26 -8.34 -6.09
C GLU A 299 -29.33 -7.67 -4.71
N SER A 300 -28.90 -8.38 -3.68
CA SER A 300 -28.77 -7.87 -2.31
C SER A 300 -27.43 -8.29 -1.72
N CYS A 301 -26.95 -7.52 -0.74
CA CYS A 301 -25.80 -7.95 0.03
C CYS A 301 -26.26 -8.78 1.23
N GLU A 302 -25.78 -10.02 1.31
CA GLU A 302 -26.03 -10.90 2.47
C GLU A 302 -24.79 -10.97 3.35
N ILE A 303 -24.97 -10.76 4.66
CA ILE A 303 -23.88 -10.78 5.63
C ILE A 303 -23.17 -12.15 5.58
N GLY A 304 -21.85 -12.12 5.41
CA GLY A 304 -21.00 -13.31 5.31
C GLY A 304 -20.83 -13.86 3.89
N PHE A 305 -21.68 -13.48 2.94
CA PHE A 305 -21.58 -13.91 1.54
C PHE A 305 -21.24 -12.77 0.58
N GLY A 306 -21.50 -11.51 0.97
CA GLY A 306 -21.34 -10.36 0.10
C GLY A 306 -22.52 -10.22 -0.87
N CYS A 307 -22.27 -9.65 -2.04
CA CYS A 307 -23.31 -9.46 -3.04
C CYS A 307 -23.77 -10.80 -3.63
N LEU A 308 -25.05 -11.12 -3.46
CA LEU A 308 -25.70 -12.27 -4.08
C LEU A 308 -26.71 -11.79 -5.11
N ALA A 309 -26.72 -12.45 -6.27
CA ALA A 309 -27.71 -12.27 -7.32
C ALA A 309 -28.61 -13.50 -7.37
N ILE A 310 -29.82 -13.39 -6.84
CA ILE A 310 -30.79 -14.49 -6.81
C ILE A 310 -31.74 -14.35 -8.01
N PRO A 311 -32.03 -15.42 -8.77
CA PRO A 311 -33.04 -15.37 -9.82
C PRO A 311 -34.38 -14.86 -9.26
N LYS A 312 -34.91 -13.81 -9.89
CA LYS A 312 -36.18 -13.23 -9.53
C LYS A 312 -37.29 -14.22 -9.79
N ASN A 313 -38.09 -14.51 -8.76
CA ASN A 313 -39.28 -15.32 -8.94
C ASN A 313 -40.34 -14.51 -9.68
N CYS A 314 -40.60 -14.90 -10.94
CA CYS A 314 -41.63 -14.32 -11.77
C CYS A 314 -42.92 -15.15 -11.82
N ASN A 315 -43.15 -16.07 -10.89
CA ASN A 315 -44.40 -16.82 -10.84
C ASN A 315 -45.56 -15.95 -10.34
N ASP A 316 -46.54 -15.67 -11.20
CA ASP A 316 -47.75 -14.89 -10.84
C ASP A 316 -48.86 -15.74 -10.18
N ASN A 317 -48.68 -17.06 -10.13
CA ASN A 317 -49.64 -18.08 -9.70
C ASN A 317 -50.91 -18.17 -10.58
N ASP A 318 -50.89 -17.64 -11.80
CA ASP A 318 -51.94 -17.84 -12.80
C ASP A 318 -51.61 -19.09 -13.63
N PRO A 319 -52.38 -20.19 -13.54
CA PRO A 319 -52.09 -21.39 -14.32
C PRO A 319 -52.38 -21.22 -15.82
N CYS A 320 -52.90 -20.06 -16.24
CA CYS A 320 -53.15 -19.67 -17.63
C CYS A 320 -52.03 -18.85 -18.28
N THR A 321 -50.92 -18.64 -17.60
CA THR A 321 -49.74 -17.93 -18.11
C THR A 321 -48.52 -18.87 -18.17
N THR A 322 -47.55 -18.54 -19.04
CA THR A 322 -46.16 -18.97 -18.87
C THR A 322 -45.38 -17.81 -18.30
N ASP A 323 -44.79 -18.02 -17.14
CA ASP A 323 -43.96 -17.02 -16.49
C ASP A 323 -42.57 -16.96 -17.13
N HIS A 324 -42.17 -15.75 -17.50
CA HIS A 324 -40.86 -15.49 -18.05
C HIS A 324 -40.22 -14.31 -17.32
N CYS A 325 -38.91 -14.25 -17.42
CA CYS A 325 -38.17 -13.07 -17.04
C CYS A 325 -37.19 -12.72 -18.16
N ASP A 326 -37.29 -11.50 -18.66
CA ASP A 326 -36.33 -10.94 -19.61
C ASP A 326 -35.44 -9.91 -18.88
N PRO A 327 -34.11 -9.97 -19.00
CA PRO A 327 -33.21 -9.09 -18.28
C PRO A 327 -33.46 -7.58 -18.45
N ALA A 328 -33.99 -7.15 -19.60
CA ALA A 328 -34.22 -5.75 -19.90
C ALA A 328 -35.59 -5.24 -19.43
N ILE A 329 -36.65 -6.08 -19.47
CA ILE A 329 -38.01 -5.67 -19.08
C ILE A 329 -38.43 -6.18 -17.69
N GLY A 330 -37.89 -7.30 -17.22
CA GLY A 330 -38.27 -7.98 -15.99
C GLY A 330 -39.29 -9.09 -16.24
N CYS A 331 -40.11 -9.39 -15.23
CA CYS A 331 -41.13 -10.42 -15.33
C CYS A 331 -42.18 -10.07 -16.40
N TYR A 332 -42.48 -11.02 -17.27
CA TYR A 332 -43.58 -10.94 -18.23
C TYR A 332 -44.26 -12.31 -18.35
N TYR A 333 -45.50 -12.30 -18.81
CA TYR A 333 -46.39 -13.45 -18.72
C TYR A 333 -47.06 -13.70 -20.08
N ASP A 334 -46.77 -14.83 -20.69
CA ASP A 334 -47.39 -15.22 -21.96
C ASP A 334 -48.70 -15.96 -21.68
N LYS A 335 -49.83 -15.31 -21.98
CA LYS A 335 -51.16 -15.89 -21.77
C LYS A 335 -51.47 -16.96 -22.81
N PHE A 336 -52.06 -18.07 -22.37
CA PHE A 336 -52.55 -19.10 -23.28
C PHE A 336 -53.96 -18.78 -23.82
N ASP A 337 -54.12 -18.96 -25.13
CA ASP A 337 -55.42 -18.85 -25.78
C ASP A 337 -56.41 -19.92 -25.27
N ASN A 338 -57.64 -19.50 -25.00
CA ASN A 338 -58.74 -20.34 -24.51
C ASN A 338 -58.49 -21.04 -23.16
N CYS A 339 -57.68 -20.43 -22.30
CA CYS A 339 -57.50 -20.88 -20.92
C CYS A 339 -58.57 -20.25 -20.02
N ASP A 340 -59.36 -21.10 -19.35
CA ASP A 340 -60.36 -20.68 -18.36
C ASP A 340 -59.90 -21.13 -16.97
N ALA A 341 -59.90 -20.22 -16.00
CA ALA A 341 -59.53 -20.54 -14.63
C ALA A 341 -60.42 -21.67 -14.08
N CYS A 342 -59.78 -22.70 -13.54
CA CYS A 342 -60.48 -23.82 -12.92
C CYS A 342 -61.41 -23.31 -11.81
N ASN A 343 -62.69 -23.63 -11.91
CA ASN A 343 -63.65 -23.28 -10.88
C ASN A 343 -63.55 -24.34 -9.77
N ALA A 344 -63.88 -23.98 -8.53
CA ALA A 344 -63.78 -24.89 -7.37
C ALA A 344 -64.60 -26.21 -7.48
N VAL A 345 -65.33 -26.42 -8.59
CA VAL A 345 -66.17 -27.59 -8.87
C VAL A 345 -65.50 -28.59 -9.82
N ASP A 346 -64.26 -28.35 -10.27
CA ASP A 346 -63.57 -29.24 -11.20
C ASP A 346 -63.07 -30.52 -10.50
N THR A 347 -63.61 -31.66 -10.95
CA THR A 347 -63.68 -32.96 -10.22
C THR A 347 -62.42 -33.83 -10.31
N CYS A 348 -61.22 -33.24 -10.22
CA CYS A 348 -59.98 -34.01 -10.27
C CYS A 348 -59.71 -34.73 -8.93
N ILE A 349 -60.09 -36.01 -8.86
CA ILE A 349 -59.88 -36.85 -7.68
C ILE A 349 -58.44 -37.35 -7.66
N THR A 350 -57.70 -36.98 -6.61
CA THR A 350 -56.37 -37.54 -6.29
C THR A 350 -56.54 -38.90 -5.60
N ASN A 351 -56.09 -39.97 -6.24
CA ASN A 351 -56.13 -41.33 -5.69
C ASN A 351 -54.79 -41.76 -5.06
N ASP A 352 -53.68 -41.22 -5.55
CA ASP A 352 -52.34 -41.45 -5.01
C ASP A 352 -51.80 -40.09 -4.57
N LEU A 353 -51.54 -39.97 -3.27
CA LEU A 353 -51.08 -38.72 -2.67
C LEU A 353 -49.67 -38.32 -3.16
N CYS A 354 -48.90 -39.24 -3.73
CA CYS A 354 -47.62 -38.93 -4.38
C CYS A 354 -47.78 -38.43 -5.82
N PHE A 355 -48.97 -38.62 -6.41
CA PHE A 355 -49.33 -38.17 -7.76
C PHE A 355 -50.63 -37.37 -7.72
N PRO A 356 -50.66 -36.22 -7.02
CA PRO A 356 -51.85 -35.39 -6.95
C PRO A 356 -52.33 -34.96 -8.33
N ARG A 357 -53.66 -34.88 -8.45
CA ARG A 357 -54.36 -34.48 -9.67
C ARG A 357 -55.07 -33.17 -9.45
N GLU A 358 -54.81 -32.23 -10.34
CA GLU A 358 -55.42 -30.91 -10.34
C GLU A 358 -56.12 -30.65 -11.66
N CYS A 359 -57.09 -29.73 -11.64
CA CYS A 359 -57.78 -29.30 -12.83
C CYS A 359 -56.79 -28.70 -13.83
N ASN A 360 -56.94 -29.09 -15.10
CA ASN A 360 -56.24 -28.46 -16.20
C ASN A 360 -57.08 -27.27 -16.71
N PRO A 361 -56.64 -26.02 -16.55
CA PRO A 361 -57.35 -24.85 -17.06
C PRO A 361 -57.52 -24.85 -18.58
N ARG A 362 -56.68 -25.60 -19.31
CA ARG A 362 -56.79 -25.78 -20.76
C ARG A 362 -57.78 -26.87 -21.17
N GLY A 363 -58.36 -27.59 -20.21
CA GLY A 363 -59.41 -28.59 -20.41
C GLY A 363 -59.01 -29.91 -21.10
N ASN A 364 -57.80 -30.03 -21.68
CA ASN A 364 -57.41 -31.26 -22.39
C ASN A 364 -55.94 -31.70 -22.13
N PRO A 365 -55.71 -32.80 -21.39
CA PRO A 365 -56.70 -33.57 -20.62
C PRO A 365 -57.29 -32.73 -19.48
N PRO A 366 -58.51 -32.98 -18.98
CA PRO A 366 -59.16 -32.13 -17.98
C PRO A 366 -58.49 -32.11 -16.60
N CYS A 367 -57.65 -33.11 -16.30
CA CYS A 367 -56.87 -33.17 -15.06
C CYS A 367 -55.41 -33.48 -15.38
N LEU A 368 -54.49 -32.70 -14.82
CA LEU A 368 -53.05 -32.95 -14.87
C LEU A 368 -52.64 -33.81 -13.66
N ILE A 369 -51.50 -34.48 -13.76
CA ILE A 369 -50.85 -35.21 -12.66
C ILE A 369 -49.58 -34.43 -12.33
N ASN A 370 -49.42 -33.99 -11.08
CA ASN A 370 -48.23 -33.31 -10.58
C ASN A 370 -47.53 -34.20 -9.54
N PRO A 371 -46.58 -35.06 -9.95
CA PRO A 371 -45.86 -35.90 -9.00
C PRO A 371 -45.13 -35.02 -7.95
N ILE A 372 -45.18 -35.41 -6.67
CA ILE A 372 -44.42 -34.73 -5.64
C ILE A 372 -42.92 -34.92 -5.92
N ASN A 373 -42.20 -33.81 -6.12
CA ASN A 373 -40.76 -33.85 -6.32
C ASN A 373 -40.04 -34.01 -4.97
N CYS A 374 -39.59 -35.23 -4.68
CA CYS A 374 -38.79 -35.52 -3.50
C CYS A 374 -37.28 -35.52 -3.76
N THR A 375 -36.78 -34.99 -4.89
CA THR A 375 -35.32 -34.96 -5.12
C THR A 375 -34.63 -33.99 -4.14
N SER A 376 -33.48 -34.40 -3.62
CA SER A 376 -32.63 -33.58 -2.74
C SER A 376 -31.47 -33.00 -3.55
N THR A 377 -31.04 -31.79 -3.22
CA THR A 377 -29.81 -31.19 -3.75
C THR A 377 -28.56 -31.75 -3.07
N ASP A 378 -28.71 -32.35 -1.88
CA ASP A 378 -27.63 -33.04 -1.18
C ASP A 378 -27.43 -34.44 -1.78
N PRO A 379 -26.26 -34.74 -2.40
CA PRO A 379 -25.98 -36.04 -3.00
C PRO A 379 -25.96 -37.19 -1.98
N CYS A 380 -25.89 -36.89 -0.68
CA CYS A 380 -25.92 -37.87 0.40
C CYS A 380 -27.33 -38.25 0.87
N ILE A 381 -28.36 -37.57 0.37
CA ILE A 381 -29.75 -37.77 0.77
C ILE A 381 -30.54 -38.26 -0.44
N PHE A 382 -30.95 -39.52 -0.41
CA PHE A 382 -31.91 -40.06 -1.37
C PHE A 382 -33.31 -40.03 -0.75
N SER A 383 -34.24 -39.33 -1.38
CA SER A 383 -35.59 -39.11 -0.87
C SER A 383 -36.63 -39.69 -1.83
N TYR A 384 -37.67 -40.32 -1.31
CA TYR A 384 -38.79 -40.87 -2.09
C TYR A 384 -40.13 -40.44 -1.49
N CYS A 385 -41.19 -40.46 -2.30
CA CYS A 385 -42.54 -40.15 -1.82
C CYS A 385 -43.24 -41.39 -1.31
N GLU A 386 -43.83 -41.31 -0.12
CA GLU A 386 -44.73 -42.32 0.43
C GLU A 386 -45.94 -41.63 1.07
N ASN A 387 -47.15 -42.01 0.64
CA ASN A 387 -48.42 -41.43 1.12
C ASN A 387 -48.46 -39.89 1.09
N GLY A 388 -47.86 -39.28 0.07
CA GLY A 388 -47.83 -37.82 -0.11
C GLY A 388 -46.79 -37.08 0.72
N VAL A 389 -45.89 -37.81 1.39
CA VAL A 389 -44.82 -37.23 2.21
C VAL A 389 -43.47 -37.66 1.63
N CYS A 390 -42.55 -36.70 1.46
CA CYS A 390 -41.18 -37.01 1.09
C CYS A 390 -40.41 -37.56 2.30
N ILE A 391 -39.89 -38.77 2.18
CA ILE A 391 -39.12 -39.46 3.22
C ILE A 391 -37.64 -39.45 2.82
N PRO A 392 -36.76 -38.80 3.61
CA PRO A 392 -35.33 -38.79 3.35
C PRO A 392 -34.62 -40.05 3.84
N THR A 393 -33.68 -40.55 3.03
CA THR A 393 -32.83 -41.70 3.33
C THR A 393 -31.36 -41.30 3.14
N TYR A 394 -30.57 -41.40 4.21
CA TYR A 394 -29.14 -41.07 4.15
C TYR A 394 -28.35 -42.25 3.57
N ILE A 395 -27.62 -42.00 2.48
CA ILE A 395 -26.84 -43.03 1.77
C ILE A 395 -25.32 -42.85 1.93
N CYS A 396 -24.86 -41.66 2.32
CA CYS A 396 -23.46 -41.47 2.68
C CYS A 396 -23.23 -42.04 4.08
N THR A 397 -22.37 -43.06 4.18
CA THR A 397 -21.88 -43.52 5.48
C THR A 397 -21.02 -42.42 6.10
N PRO A 398 -21.25 -42.02 7.36
CA PRO A 398 -20.33 -41.11 8.03
C PRO A 398 -18.96 -41.76 8.06
N THR A 399 -17.99 -41.14 7.38
CA THR A 399 -16.60 -41.57 7.48
C THR A 399 -16.24 -41.50 8.96
N PRO A 400 -15.73 -42.58 9.58
CA PRO A 400 -15.36 -42.55 10.98
C PRO A 400 -14.27 -41.50 11.15
N SER A 401 -14.64 -40.37 11.76
CA SER A 401 -13.69 -39.36 12.20
C SER A 401 -12.72 -40.07 13.13
N VAL A 402 -11.47 -40.19 12.68
CA VAL A 402 -10.35 -40.62 13.51
C VAL A 402 -10.35 -39.67 14.71
N THR A 403 -10.85 -40.17 15.82
CA THR A 403 -10.85 -39.44 17.09
C THR A 403 -9.39 -39.22 17.44
N PRO A 404 -8.87 -37.97 17.43
CA PRO A 404 -7.55 -37.74 17.96
C PRO A 404 -7.59 -38.15 19.43
N THR A 405 -6.75 -39.11 19.80
CA THR A 405 -6.57 -39.51 21.19
C THR A 405 -6.02 -38.30 21.93
N VAL A 406 -6.91 -37.55 22.57
CA VAL A 406 -6.54 -36.41 23.40
C VAL A 406 -5.97 -36.99 24.69
N THR A 407 -4.64 -37.01 24.80
CA THR A 407 -3.95 -37.26 26.06
C THR A 407 -4.45 -36.25 27.09
N PRO A 408 -4.89 -36.68 28.29
CA PRO A 408 -5.60 -35.82 29.22
C PRO A 408 -4.62 -34.83 29.86
N THR A 409 -4.61 -33.60 29.37
CA THR A 409 -4.00 -32.48 30.09
C THR A 409 -4.93 -32.09 31.23
N VAL A 410 -4.45 -32.35 32.45
CA VAL A 410 -5.09 -32.12 33.74
C VAL A 410 -5.68 -30.70 33.78
N THR A 411 -7.01 -30.59 33.78
CA THR A 411 -7.71 -29.33 33.98
C THR A 411 -7.64 -28.97 35.46
N PRO A 412 -7.00 -27.85 35.87
CA PRO A 412 -7.01 -27.45 37.27
C PRO A 412 -8.41 -26.96 37.63
N THR A 413 -9.06 -27.68 38.55
CA THR A 413 -10.32 -27.31 39.17
C THR A 413 -10.17 -25.98 39.89
N VAL A 414 -10.77 -24.93 39.33
CA VAL A 414 -10.84 -23.60 39.94
C VAL A 414 -11.85 -23.66 41.08
N THR A 415 -11.37 -23.69 42.33
CA THR A 415 -12.22 -23.48 43.50
C THR A 415 -12.34 -21.97 43.75
N PRO A 416 -13.56 -21.40 43.88
CA PRO A 416 -13.78 -19.96 43.90
C PRO A 416 -13.28 -19.38 45.22
N THR A 417 -12.20 -18.60 45.18
CA THR A 417 -11.64 -17.95 46.36
C THR A 417 -12.10 -16.49 46.42
N VAL A 418 -12.99 -16.26 47.38
CA VAL A 418 -13.34 -15.07 48.17
C VAL A 418 -13.00 -13.67 47.62
N THR A 419 -14.05 -12.85 47.61
CA THR A 419 -14.17 -11.40 47.40
C THR A 419 -12.96 -10.56 47.85
N PRO A 420 -12.43 -9.66 47.00
CA PRO A 420 -11.26 -8.85 47.30
C PRO A 420 -11.62 -7.71 48.25
N THR A 421 -10.90 -7.66 49.37
CA THR A 421 -10.85 -6.49 50.27
C THR A 421 -9.88 -5.49 49.67
N VAL A 422 -10.40 -4.32 49.29
CA VAL A 422 -9.63 -3.20 48.73
C VAL A 422 -8.74 -2.64 49.84
N THR A 423 -7.43 -2.91 49.78
CA THR A 423 -6.43 -2.21 50.58
C THR A 423 -5.50 -1.48 49.61
N PRO A 424 -5.36 -0.14 49.73
CA PRO A 424 -4.69 0.67 48.72
C PRO A 424 -3.20 0.39 48.74
N THR A 425 -2.70 -0.18 47.65
CA THR A 425 -1.27 -0.43 47.47
C THR A 425 -0.67 0.74 46.71
N VAL A 426 0.35 1.32 47.34
CA VAL A 426 1.08 2.53 46.95
C VAL A 426 1.63 2.37 45.52
N THR A 427 1.35 3.35 44.66
CA THR A 427 1.90 3.46 43.30
C THR A 427 3.43 3.38 43.35
N PRO A 428 4.07 2.38 42.72
CA PRO A 428 5.52 2.31 42.68
C PRO A 428 6.05 3.43 41.79
N THR A 429 6.95 4.23 42.34
CA THR A 429 7.75 5.22 41.62
C THR A 429 8.50 4.53 40.48
N PRO A 430 8.49 5.08 39.25
CA PRO A 430 9.10 4.44 38.10
C PRO A 430 10.60 4.24 38.33
N THR A 431 11.02 2.99 38.33
CA THR A 431 12.43 2.60 38.21
C THR A 431 12.89 3.07 36.83
N THR A 432 13.76 4.07 36.80
CA THR A 432 14.43 4.53 35.59
C THR A 432 15.33 3.42 35.08
N THR A 433 14.86 2.65 34.11
CA THR A 433 15.73 1.85 33.26
C THR A 433 16.61 2.85 32.50
N PRO A 434 17.95 2.81 32.66
CA PRO A 434 18.81 3.77 31.99
C PRO A 434 18.73 3.51 30.48
N THR A 435 18.24 4.52 29.75
CA THR A 435 18.40 4.60 28.30
C THR A 435 19.88 4.42 28.00
N PRO A 436 20.28 3.45 27.16
CA PRO A 436 21.68 3.25 26.82
C PRO A 436 22.22 4.54 26.23
N SER A 437 23.30 5.06 26.81
CA SER A 437 24.05 6.18 26.24
C SER A 437 24.38 5.84 24.79
N PRO A 438 24.16 6.77 23.84
CA PRO A 438 24.52 6.54 22.45
C PRO A 438 26.00 6.18 22.40
N THR A 439 26.28 5.02 21.86
CA THR A 439 27.66 4.64 21.56
C THR A 439 28.09 5.60 20.48
N THR A 440 28.96 6.54 20.83
CA THR A 440 29.61 7.44 19.87
C THR A 440 30.44 6.57 18.92
N VAL A 441 29.81 6.09 17.85
CA VAL A 441 30.53 5.56 16.69
C VAL A 441 31.31 6.76 16.16
N PRO A 442 32.65 6.72 16.15
CA PRO A 442 33.43 7.82 15.64
C PRO A 442 33.03 8.11 14.19
N PRO A 443 33.01 9.40 13.76
CA PRO A 443 32.68 9.76 12.39
C PRO A 443 33.50 8.90 11.43
N ARG A 444 32.78 8.03 10.69
CA ARG A 444 33.38 7.16 9.69
C ARG A 444 33.95 8.06 8.60
N PRO A 445 35.26 7.97 8.28
CA PRO A 445 35.85 8.84 7.26
C PRO A 445 35.10 8.66 5.95
N THR A 446 34.81 9.78 5.29
CA THR A 446 34.22 9.83 3.95
C THR A 446 34.99 8.86 3.05
N PRO A 447 34.31 7.91 2.37
CA PRO A 447 34.99 6.92 1.52
C PRO A 447 35.93 7.61 0.54
N THR A 448 37.13 7.06 0.40
CA THR A 448 38.20 7.66 -0.39
C THR A 448 37.87 7.50 -1.88
N PRO A 449 37.81 8.58 -2.68
CA PRO A 449 37.50 8.51 -4.10
C PRO A 449 38.49 7.59 -4.83
N LEU A 450 37.97 6.56 -5.52
CA LEU A 450 38.74 5.72 -6.44
C LEU A 450 38.83 6.38 -7.83
N PRO A 451 39.88 6.09 -8.64
CA PRO A 451 39.98 6.56 -10.01
C PRO A 451 38.75 6.14 -10.84
N ALA A 452 38.27 7.04 -11.71
CA ALA A 452 37.11 6.77 -12.58
C ALA A 452 37.38 5.69 -13.65
N ASP A 453 38.64 5.56 -14.07
CA ASP A 453 39.08 4.67 -15.13
C ASP A 453 40.51 4.13 -14.82
N PRO A 454 40.74 2.79 -14.85
CA PRO A 454 39.74 1.74 -15.05
C PRO A 454 38.76 1.63 -13.87
N PRO A 455 37.52 1.15 -14.11
CA PRO A 455 36.63 0.72 -13.03
C PRO A 455 37.34 -0.26 -12.08
N PRO A 456 36.87 -0.38 -10.82
CA PRO A 456 37.38 -1.37 -9.88
C PRO A 456 37.42 -2.78 -10.50
N TYR A 457 38.53 -3.49 -10.30
CA TYR A 457 38.77 -4.78 -10.98
C TYR A 457 37.82 -5.90 -10.53
N ASP A 458 37.20 -5.74 -9.37
CA ASP A 458 36.21 -6.63 -8.76
C ASP A 458 34.78 -6.08 -8.87
N LEU A 459 34.51 -5.19 -9.83
CA LEU A 459 33.16 -4.78 -10.20
C LEU A 459 32.45 -5.94 -10.94
N GLU A 460 31.30 -6.36 -10.43
CA GLU A 460 30.53 -7.48 -10.98
C GLU A 460 29.86 -7.12 -12.31
N GLU A 461 29.60 -8.13 -13.14
CA GLU A 461 28.90 -7.95 -14.42
C GLU A 461 27.46 -7.44 -14.20
N GLY A 462 27.09 -6.37 -14.90
CA GLY A 462 25.78 -5.73 -14.81
C GLY A 462 25.71 -4.51 -13.88
N CYS A 463 26.76 -4.25 -13.10
CA CYS A 463 26.88 -3.01 -12.34
C CYS A 463 27.19 -1.82 -13.23
N LEU A 464 26.63 -0.67 -12.89
CA LEU A 464 26.93 0.60 -13.57
C LEU A 464 28.41 0.98 -13.40
N VAL A 465 28.94 1.61 -14.45
CA VAL A 465 30.25 2.28 -14.44
C VAL A 465 30.10 3.78 -14.59
N CYS A 466 31.14 4.54 -14.25
CA CYS A 466 31.16 6.00 -14.37
C CYS A 466 30.75 6.54 -15.75
N ARG A 467 31.03 5.80 -16.82
CA ARG A 467 30.62 6.18 -18.18
C ARG A 467 29.10 6.12 -18.37
N ASP A 468 28.40 5.28 -17.63
CA ASP A 468 26.95 5.12 -17.75
C ASP A 468 26.19 6.29 -17.11
N LEU A 469 26.86 7.08 -16.26
CA LEU A 469 26.27 8.27 -15.62
C LEU A 469 26.51 9.58 -16.38
N ASP A 470 27.37 9.57 -17.41
CA ASP A 470 27.67 10.75 -18.24
C ASP A 470 27.99 12.04 -17.44
N CYS A 471 28.63 11.93 -16.26
CA CYS A 471 28.83 13.05 -15.33
C CYS A 471 29.43 14.31 -15.99
N GLU A 472 30.32 14.12 -16.98
CA GLU A 472 30.98 15.20 -17.72
C GLU A 472 30.01 16.10 -18.49
N LYS A 473 28.83 15.60 -18.91
CA LYS A 473 27.79 16.42 -19.56
C LYS A 473 27.30 17.54 -18.65
N THR A 474 27.35 17.33 -17.34
CA THR A 474 26.98 18.31 -16.31
C THR A 474 28.19 19.04 -15.71
N GLY A 475 29.38 18.88 -16.31
CA GLY A 475 30.62 19.47 -15.80
C GLY A 475 31.16 18.81 -14.52
N LYS A 476 30.60 17.65 -14.14
CA LYS A 476 30.97 16.90 -12.93
C LYS A 476 32.04 15.86 -13.22
N SER A 477 32.74 15.46 -12.17
CA SER A 477 33.66 14.31 -12.20
C SER A 477 32.93 13.05 -11.73
N CYS A 478 33.49 11.88 -12.03
CA CYS A 478 32.97 10.62 -11.50
C CYS A 478 34.02 9.92 -10.62
N THR A 479 33.55 9.21 -9.60
CA THR A 479 34.35 8.30 -8.78
C THR A 479 33.53 7.05 -8.41
N TYR A 480 34.13 6.10 -7.70
CA TYR A 480 33.42 4.96 -7.12
C TYR A 480 33.47 5.04 -5.60
N LEU A 481 32.30 4.87 -4.97
CA LEU A 481 32.19 4.69 -3.53
C LEU A 481 32.04 3.20 -3.22
N GLU A 482 32.86 2.70 -2.29
CA GLU A 482 32.80 1.30 -1.85
C GLU A 482 31.71 1.11 -0.79
N ASN A 483 30.80 0.18 -1.04
CA ASN A 483 29.85 -0.30 -0.07
C ASN A 483 30.50 -1.36 0.83
N GLU A 484 31.10 -0.92 1.95
CA GLU A 484 31.78 -1.81 2.89
C GLU A 484 30.87 -2.83 3.59
N THR A 485 29.54 -2.69 3.49
CA THR A 485 28.61 -3.67 4.06
C THR A 485 28.52 -4.94 3.22
N ILE A 486 28.76 -4.84 1.91
CA ILE A 486 28.74 -5.97 0.99
C ILE A 486 30.08 -6.71 1.13
N ARG A 487 30.06 -7.88 1.77
CA ARG A 487 31.26 -8.74 1.80
C ARG A 487 31.43 -9.39 0.43
N LEU A 488 32.68 -9.50 -0.04
CA LEU A 488 33.03 -10.08 -1.35
C LEU A 488 32.42 -11.47 -1.63
N PHE A 489 32.08 -12.23 -0.58
CA PHE A 489 31.49 -13.57 -0.71
C PHE A 489 29.95 -13.57 -0.74
N GLU A 490 29.31 -12.47 -0.32
CA GLU A 490 27.85 -12.29 -0.32
C GLU A 490 27.36 -11.77 -1.69
N CYS A 491 28.23 -11.07 -2.42
CA CYS A 491 27.95 -10.53 -3.75
C CYS A 491 28.20 -11.60 -4.83
N LYS A 492 27.29 -12.58 -4.94
CA LYS A 492 27.30 -13.57 -6.02
C LYS A 492 25.93 -13.60 -6.69
N GLY A 493 25.70 -12.71 -7.63
CA GLY A 493 24.43 -12.65 -8.37
C GLY A 493 24.27 -11.34 -9.12
N VAL A 494 23.42 -11.37 -10.15
CA VAL A 494 23.03 -10.20 -10.94
C VAL A 494 22.38 -9.17 -10.01
N GLY A 495 22.84 -7.92 -10.07
CA GLY A 495 22.32 -6.81 -9.28
C GLY A 495 23.24 -6.40 -8.12
N CYS A 496 24.00 -7.32 -7.53
CA CYS A 496 24.84 -6.96 -6.39
C CYS A 496 26.09 -6.15 -6.81
N CYS A 497 26.12 -4.88 -6.43
CA CYS A 497 27.19 -3.95 -6.78
C CYS A 497 27.90 -3.41 -5.54
N LYS A 498 29.12 -3.91 -5.31
CA LYS A 498 29.99 -3.46 -4.21
C LYS A 498 30.43 -2.00 -4.36
N TYR A 499 30.56 -1.51 -5.59
CA TYR A 499 30.96 -0.14 -5.86
C TYR A 499 29.85 0.60 -6.56
N THR A 500 29.61 1.83 -6.15
CA THR A 500 28.60 2.72 -6.73
C THR A 500 29.31 3.84 -7.48
N PRO A 501 29.11 3.97 -8.81
CA PRO A 501 29.60 5.14 -9.54
C PRO A 501 28.88 6.40 -9.04
N THR A 502 29.63 7.48 -8.86
CA THR A 502 29.17 8.69 -8.18
C THR A 502 29.59 9.94 -8.96
N CYS A 503 28.63 10.72 -9.46
CA CYS A 503 28.89 12.05 -10.02
C CYS A 503 28.99 13.10 -8.92
N TYR A 504 30.05 13.90 -8.90
CA TYR A 504 30.28 14.92 -7.88
C TYR A 504 30.88 16.22 -8.43
#